data_AF-A0A940KHE2-F1
#
_entry.id   AF-A0A940KHE2-F1
#
_cell.length_a   1.000
_cell.length_b   1.000
_cell.length_c   1.000
_cell.angle_alpha   90.00
_cell.angle_beta   90.00
_cell.angle_gamma   90.00
#
_symmetry.space_group_name_H-M   'P 1'
#
loop_
_entity.id
_entity.type
_entity.pdbx_description
1 polymer ?
#
loop_
_entity_poly.entity_id
_entity_poly.type
_entity_poly.pdbx_seq_one_letter_code
_entity_poly.pdbx_strand_id
1 'polypeptide(L)'
;AFDDATVSALYTIKKDSVHSRFPVVALRDASLKTGPVVLKFEVVENEAFKPGEKNNTWRKLTITDKLVRPASWDGVMESYYWGKYSTVKHQFMIDLTGKKWDQEFMAGIYNDFAALAYYNATFSTALVDYNNAHPNAPLRDEDGELMLFP
;
A
#
# COMPACT_ATOMS: atom_id res chain seq x y z
N ALA A 1 8.46 8.78 -21.25
CA ALA A 1 7.52 8.10 -22.17
C ALA A 1 7.81 6.59 -22.09
N PHE A 2 7.05 5.73 -22.78
CA PHE A 2 7.26 4.25 -22.79
C PHE A 2 8.25 3.83 -23.90
N ASP A 3 9.31 4.61 -24.07
CA ASP A 3 10.28 4.56 -25.16
C ASP A 3 11.68 4.17 -24.68
N ASP A 4 11.82 3.83 -23.39
CA ASP A 4 13.08 3.33 -22.84
C ASP A 4 13.45 2.00 -23.53
N ALA A 5 14.56 2.04 -24.28
CA ALA A 5 15.04 0.92 -25.09
C ALA A 5 15.34 -0.35 -24.27
N THR A 6 15.55 -0.22 -22.96
CA THR A 6 15.80 -1.36 -22.08
C THR A 6 14.55 -2.19 -21.81
N VAL A 7 13.35 -1.58 -21.93
CA VAL A 7 12.08 -2.23 -21.60
C VAL A 7 11.07 -2.23 -22.75
N SER A 8 11.28 -1.43 -23.81
CA SER A 8 10.35 -1.33 -24.94
C SER A 8 10.10 -2.66 -25.66
N ALA A 9 11.13 -3.50 -25.76
CA ALA A 9 11.02 -4.86 -26.32
C ALA A 9 10.13 -5.80 -25.48
N LEU A 10 9.85 -5.46 -24.22
CA LEU A 10 8.98 -6.23 -23.34
C LEU A 10 7.49 -5.88 -23.53
N TYR A 11 7.17 -4.82 -24.26
CA TYR A 11 5.80 -4.40 -24.58
C TYR A 11 5.21 -5.19 -25.75
N THR A 12 5.35 -6.52 -25.71
CA THR A 12 4.85 -7.42 -26.75
C THR A 12 4.19 -8.63 -26.12
N ILE A 13 3.12 -9.13 -26.75
CA ILE A 13 2.51 -10.41 -26.42
C ILE A 13 3.24 -11.48 -27.24
N LYS A 14 3.86 -12.45 -26.56
CA LYS A 14 4.57 -13.54 -27.24
C LYS A 14 3.59 -14.47 -27.96
N LYS A 15 4.05 -15.07 -29.05
CA LYS A 15 3.34 -16.16 -29.72
C LYS A 15 2.98 -17.26 -28.71
N ASP A 16 1.81 -17.86 -28.88
CA ASP A 16 1.28 -18.95 -28.05
C ASP A 16 1.07 -18.55 -26.56
N SER A 17 0.98 -17.24 -26.28
CA SER A 17 0.63 -16.70 -24.96
C SER A 17 -0.60 -15.80 -25.02
N VAL A 18 -1.45 -15.91 -24.00
CA VAL A 18 -2.57 -15.00 -23.75
C VAL A 18 -2.27 -13.97 -22.65
N HIS A 19 -1.05 -14.00 -22.08
CA HIS A 19 -0.62 -13.10 -21.01
C HIS A 19 0.73 -12.46 -21.36
N SER A 20 0.91 -11.20 -20.96
CA SER A 20 2.20 -10.52 -20.99
C SER A 20 2.37 -9.66 -19.75
N ARG A 21 3.61 -9.41 -19.34
CA ARG A 21 3.94 -8.50 -18.24
C ARG A 21 4.44 -7.20 -18.83
N PHE A 22 3.80 -6.10 -18.44
CA PHE A 22 4.16 -4.77 -18.88
C PHE A 22 5.04 -4.09 -17.81
N PRO A 23 6.36 -3.99 -18.00
CA PRO A 23 7.23 -3.35 -17.02
C PRO A 23 6.99 -1.84 -16.95
N VAL A 24 6.87 -1.32 -15.73
CA VAL A 24 6.80 0.11 -15.45
C VAL A 24 8.04 0.49 -14.65
N VAL A 25 8.86 1.39 -15.19
CA VAL A 25 10.01 1.95 -14.50
C VAL A 25 9.57 3.25 -13.82
N ALA A 26 9.57 3.25 -12.49
CA ALA A 26 9.26 4.45 -11.70
C ALA A 26 10.56 5.11 -11.22
N LEU A 27 10.80 6.35 -11.64
CA LEU A 27 11.91 7.15 -11.15
C LEU A 27 11.45 7.97 -9.95
N ARG A 28 12.23 7.93 -8.86
CA ARG A 28 11.92 8.72 -7.67
C ARG A 28 12.16 10.19 -8.00
N ASP A 29 11.12 11.01 -7.82
CA ASP A 29 11.18 12.45 -7.96
C ASP A 29 10.78 13.12 -6.64
N ALA A 30 11.33 14.31 -6.36
CA ALA A 30 11.04 15.04 -5.13
C ALA A 30 9.55 15.41 -4.99
N SER A 31 8.83 15.58 -6.10
CA SER A 31 7.39 15.88 -6.11
C SER A 31 6.54 14.78 -5.45
N LEU A 32 7.01 13.52 -5.43
CA LEU A 32 6.29 12.40 -4.82
C LEU A 32 6.08 12.54 -3.31
N LYS A 33 6.86 13.41 -2.66
CA LYS A 33 6.65 13.79 -1.25
C LYS A 33 5.46 14.73 -1.05
N THR A 34 5.06 15.46 -2.09
CA THR A 34 3.93 16.40 -2.03
C THR A 34 2.62 15.70 -2.34
N GLY A 35 2.61 14.76 -3.29
CA GLY A 35 1.42 13.99 -3.63
C GLY A 35 1.70 12.81 -4.56
N PRO A 36 0.69 11.93 -4.74
CA PRO A 36 0.82 10.77 -5.61
C PRO A 36 0.78 11.17 -7.09
N VAL A 37 1.54 10.43 -7.91
CA VAL A 37 1.43 10.42 -9.37
C VAL A 37 0.59 9.21 -9.78
N VAL A 38 -0.38 9.42 -10.67
CA VAL A 38 -1.26 8.36 -11.14
C VAL A 38 -0.97 8.07 -12.61
N LEU A 39 -0.49 6.87 -12.89
CA LEU A 39 -0.36 6.34 -14.24
C LEU A 39 -1.61 5.52 -14.56
N LYS A 40 -2.32 5.89 -15.64
CA LYS A 40 -3.40 5.08 -16.21
C LYS A 40 -3.02 4.67 -17.61
N PHE A 41 -3.30 3.43 -17.96
CA PHE A 41 -3.09 2.92 -19.32
C PHE A 41 -4.23 2.01 -19.71
N GLU A 42 -4.51 1.96 -21.00
CA GLU A 42 -5.57 1.17 -21.60
C GLU A 42 -5.05 0.37 -22.80
N VAL A 43 -5.69 -0.75 -23.06
CA VAL A 43 -5.47 -1.56 -24.26
C VAL A 43 -6.20 -0.91 -25.41
N VAL A 44 -5.45 -0.53 -26.44
CA VAL A 44 -5.98 0.00 -27.71
C VAL A 44 -5.96 -1.10 -28.76
N GLU A 45 -6.95 -1.08 -29.66
CA GLU A 45 -7.02 -2.01 -30.77
C GLU A 45 -5.87 -1.81 -31.77
N ASN A 46 -5.56 -2.86 -32.52
CA ASN A 46 -4.68 -2.79 -33.69
C ASN A 46 -5.16 -3.75 -34.78
N GLU A 47 -4.39 -3.91 -35.86
CA GLU A 47 -4.75 -4.76 -37.00
C GLU A 47 -4.98 -6.23 -36.63
N ALA A 48 -4.41 -6.70 -35.51
CA ALA A 48 -4.46 -8.09 -35.05
C ALA A 48 -5.38 -8.32 -33.83
N PHE A 49 -5.60 -7.30 -32.99
CA PHE A 49 -6.26 -7.45 -31.69
C PHE A 49 -7.33 -6.37 -31.47
N LYS A 50 -8.49 -6.81 -30.95
CA LYS A 50 -9.54 -5.94 -30.42
C LYS A 50 -9.54 -5.93 -28.89
N PRO A 51 -10.08 -4.89 -28.23
CA PRO A 51 -10.19 -4.84 -26.79
C PRO A 51 -11.19 -5.91 -26.32
N GLY A 52 -10.87 -6.58 -25.21
CA GLY A 52 -11.73 -7.60 -24.60
C GLY A 52 -12.79 -7.00 -23.67
N GLU A 53 -13.06 -7.70 -22.56
CA GLU A 53 -14.01 -7.28 -21.53
C GLU A 53 -13.70 -5.85 -21.03
N LYS A 54 -14.67 -4.94 -21.14
CA LYS A 54 -14.51 -3.49 -20.94
C LYS A 54 -13.91 -3.11 -19.58
N ASN A 55 -14.24 -3.87 -18.53
CA ASN A 55 -13.71 -3.60 -17.19
C ASN A 55 -12.24 -4.03 -17.01
N ASN A 56 -11.72 -4.84 -17.94
CA ASN A 56 -10.37 -5.39 -17.90
C ASN A 56 -9.41 -4.74 -18.89
N THR A 57 -9.86 -3.77 -19.70
CA THR A 57 -9.03 -3.10 -20.72
C THR A 57 -8.14 -1.99 -20.18
N TRP A 58 -8.28 -1.59 -18.92
CA TRP A 58 -7.49 -0.49 -18.33
C TRP A 58 -6.85 -0.88 -17.00
N ARG A 59 -5.77 -0.20 -16.63
CA ARG A 59 -5.11 -0.31 -15.33
C ARG A 59 -4.73 1.05 -14.80
N LYS A 60 -4.68 1.16 -13.47
CA LYS A 60 -4.23 2.35 -12.74
C LYS A 60 -3.13 1.92 -11.77
N LEU A 61 -2.03 2.66 -11.81
CA LEU A 61 -0.93 2.57 -10.88
C LEU A 61 -0.79 3.92 -10.17
N THR A 62 -0.85 3.90 -8.84
CA THR A 62 -0.58 5.08 -7.99
C THR A 62 0.83 4.96 -7.44
N ILE A 63 1.66 5.97 -7.65
CA ILE A 63 3.06 6.04 -7.20
C ILE A 63 3.18 7.20 -6.21
N THR A 64 3.77 6.97 -5.04
CA THR A 64 3.87 7.99 -3.99
C THR A 64 5.05 7.70 -3.07
N ASP A 65 5.59 8.74 -2.42
CA ASP A 65 6.61 8.64 -1.36
C ASP A 65 5.98 8.81 0.05
N LYS A 66 4.67 8.56 0.15
CA LYS A 66 3.88 8.57 1.38
C LYS A 66 3.35 7.16 1.67
N LEU A 67 3.17 6.83 2.94
CA LEU A 67 2.48 5.59 3.32
C LEU A 67 1.05 5.60 2.76
N VAL A 68 0.63 4.44 2.27
CA VAL A 68 -0.71 4.21 1.75
C VAL A 68 -1.29 3.02 2.50
N ARG A 69 -2.58 3.12 2.82
CA ARG A 69 -3.35 2.04 3.43
C ARG A 69 -3.16 0.73 2.65
N PRO A 70 -2.54 -0.31 3.24
CA PRO A 70 -2.48 -1.63 2.62
C PRO A 70 -3.88 -2.21 2.45
N ALA A 71 -4.12 -2.99 1.41
CA ALA A 71 -5.43 -3.61 1.16
C ALA A 71 -5.85 -4.57 2.30
N SER A 72 -4.90 -5.23 2.95
CA SER A 72 -5.11 -6.07 4.12
C SER A 72 -5.45 -5.29 5.38
N TRP A 73 -5.31 -3.96 5.39
CA TRP A 73 -5.95 -3.13 6.41
C TRP A 73 -7.41 -2.94 6.01
N ASP A 74 -8.20 -4.01 5.97
CA ASP A 74 -9.61 -3.99 5.58
C ASP A 74 -10.52 -3.75 6.79
N GLY A 75 -11.84 -3.88 6.62
CA GLY A 75 -12.81 -3.66 7.69
C GLY A 75 -12.69 -4.64 8.86
N VAL A 76 -12.24 -5.88 8.61
CA VAL A 76 -12.05 -6.89 9.67
C VAL A 76 -10.83 -6.50 10.49
N MET A 77 -9.71 -6.25 9.83
CA MET A 77 -8.46 -5.86 10.48
C MET A 77 -8.57 -4.51 11.20
N GLU A 78 -9.28 -3.56 10.60
CA GLU A 78 -9.63 -2.28 11.23
C GLU A 78 -10.48 -2.48 12.50
N SER A 79 -11.47 -3.37 12.48
CA SER A 79 -12.40 -3.52 13.61
C SER A 79 -11.82 -4.29 14.79
N TYR A 80 -10.94 -5.27 14.54
CA TYR A 80 -10.49 -6.21 15.57
C TYR A 80 -9.03 -6.05 16.01
N TYR A 81 -8.18 -5.37 15.25
CA TYR A 81 -6.74 -5.35 15.53
C TYR A 81 -6.10 -3.97 15.39
N TRP A 82 -6.32 -3.26 14.27
CA TRP A 82 -5.53 -2.07 13.97
C TRP A 82 -6.28 -0.76 14.19
N GLY A 83 -7.60 -0.78 14.29
CA GLY A 83 -8.42 0.44 14.32
C GLY A 83 -8.41 1.18 12.98
N LYS A 84 -9.07 2.35 12.95
CA LYS A 84 -9.09 3.24 11.78
C LYS A 84 -7.66 3.50 11.29
N TYR A 85 -7.45 3.35 9.98
CA TYR A 85 -6.17 3.65 9.35
C TYR A 85 -5.85 5.14 9.48
N SER A 86 -4.60 5.43 9.84
CA SER A 86 -4.00 6.75 9.73
C SER A 86 -2.51 6.61 9.40
N THR A 87 -1.94 7.62 8.76
CA THR A 87 -0.53 7.64 8.35
C THR A 87 0.38 7.60 9.57
N VAL A 88 0.03 8.34 10.63
CA VAL A 88 0.81 8.35 11.88
C VAL A 88 0.77 6.98 12.55
N LYS A 89 -0.37 6.29 12.54
CA LYS A 89 -0.49 4.94 13.12
C LYS A 89 0.34 3.93 12.35
N HIS A 90 0.26 3.96 11.02
CA HIS A 90 1.04 3.06 10.18
C HIS A 90 2.55 3.29 10.39
N GLN A 91 2.97 4.54 10.48
CA GLN A 91 4.36 4.88 10.80
C GLN A 91 4.77 4.41 12.21
N PHE A 92 3.93 4.60 13.22
CA PHE A 92 4.16 4.11 14.58
C PHE A 92 4.41 2.60 14.61
N MET A 93 3.60 1.84 13.86
CA MET A 93 3.77 0.38 13.77
C MET A 93 5.10 -0.03 13.12
N ILE A 94 5.54 0.72 12.10
CA ILE A 94 6.83 0.53 11.42
C ILE A 94 7.99 0.86 12.36
N ASP A 95 7.94 2.01 13.03
CA ASP A 95 9.00 2.47 13.92
C ASP A 95 9.19 1.53 15.11
N LEU A 96 8.09 1.02 15.68
CA LEU A 96 8.13 0.12 16.82
C LEU A 96 8.73 -1.26 16.46
N THR A 97 8.36 -1.84 15.31
CA THR A 97 8.74 -3.22 14.97
C THR A 97 9.93 -3.33 14.02
N GLY A 98 10.29 -2.25 13.33
CA GLY A 98 11.24 -2.25 12.22
C GLY A 98 10.75 -3.03 10.99
N LYS A 99 9.47 -3.41 10.92
CA LYS A 99 8.88 -4.16 9.80
C LYS A 99 8.17 -3.21 8.85
N LYS A 100 8.08 -3.60 7.59
CA LYS A 100 7.51 -2.74 6.54
C LYS A 100 6.01 -2.45 6.70
N TRP A 101 5.26 -3.36 7.34
CA TRP A 101 3.80 -3.28 7.44
C TRP A 101 3.11 -2.95 6.10
N ASP A 102 3.69 -3.44 5.00
CA ASP A 102 3.12 -3.30 3.67
C ASP A 102 2.10 -4.41 3.39
N GLN A 103 1.50 -4.37 2.20
CA GLN A 103 0.50 -5.36 1.80
C GLN A 103 1.02 -6.80 1.89
N GLU A 104 2.27 -7.04 1.51
CA GLU A 104 2.87 -8.37 1.52
C GLU A 104 3.01 -8.89 2.96
N PHE A 105 3.57 -8.08 3.86
CA PHE A 105 3.71 -8.43 5.25
C PHE A 105 2.34 -8.66 5.92
N MET A 106 1.41 -7.73 5.75
CA MET A 106 0.09 -7.82 6.37
C MET A 106 -0.72 -9.00 5.84
N ALA A 107 -0.67 -9.28 4.54
CA ALA A 107 -1.30 -10.47 3.96
C ALA A 107 -0.69 -11.76 4.52
N GLY A 108 0.63 -11.78 4.75
CA GLY A 108 1.32 -12.93 5.31
C GLY A 108 0.88 -13.31 6.72
N ILE A 109 0.48 -12.35 7.54
CA ILE A 109 0.00 -12.58 8.92
C ILE A 109 -1.53 -12.56 9.04
N TYR A 110 -2.27 -12.37 7.94
CA TYR A 110 -3.71 -12.10 7.97
C TYR A 110 -4.53 -13.20 8.66
N ASN A 111 -4.10 -14.46 8.58
CA ASN A 111 -4.77 -15.59 9.22
C ASN A 111 -3.98 -16.19 10.40
N ASP A 112 -2.89 -15.53 10.82
CA ASP A 112 -2.11 -15.95 11.98
C ASP A 112 -2.62 -15.24 13.23
N PHE A 113 -3.66 -15.80 13.85
CA PHE A 113 -4.30 -15.20 15.02
C PHE A 113 -3.33 -14.97 16.20
N ALA A 114 -2.30 -15.82 16.34
CA ALA A 114 -1.30 -15.64 17.38
C ALA A 114 -0.41 -14.43 17.09
N ALA A 115 0.05 -14.27 15.85
CA ALA A 115 0.80 -13.09 15.43
C ALA A 115 -0.03 -11.81 15.53
N LEU A 116 -1.31 -11.85 15.10
CA LEU A 116 -2.21 -10.70 15.18
C LEU A 116 -2.42 -10.26 16.64
N ALA A 117 -2.69 -11.20 17.55
CA ALA A 117 -2.85 -10.91 18.96
C ALA A 117 -1.55 -10.36 19.59
N TYR A 118 -0.41 -10.95 19.24
CA TYR A 118 0.90 -10.49 19.69
C TYR A 118 1.17 -9.04 19.28
N TYR A 119 0.99 -8.71 17.99
CA TYR A 119 1.23 -7.35 17.51
C TYR A 119 0.23 -6.36 18.08
N ASN A 120 -1.06 -6.71 18.17
CA ASN A 120 -2.05 -5.80 18.75
C ASN A 120 -1.72 -5.48 20.22
N ALA A 121 -1.39 -6.49 21.02
CA ALA A 121 -0.95 -6.28 22.40
C ALA A 121 0.31 -5.39 22.47
N THR A 122 1.30 -5.66 21.61
CA THR A 122 2.55 -4.89 21.55
C THR A 122 2.30 -3.42 21.22
N PHE A 123 1.42 -3.13 20.24
CA PHE A 123 1.07 -1.76 19.86
C PHE A 123 0.28 -1.03 20.93
N SER A 124 -0.72 -1.71 21.52
CA SER A 124 -1.51 -1.16 22.61
C SER A 124 -0.65 -0.79 23.81
N THR A 125 0.26 -1.68 24.22
CA THR A 125 1.20 -1.39 25.32
C THR A 125 2.13 -0.22 24.99
N ALA A 126 2.76 -0.22 23.82
CA ALA A 126 3.68 0.84 23.44
C ALA A 126 2.99 2.21 23.33
N LEU A 127 1.74 2.25 22.86
CA LEU A 127 0.94 3.47 22.79
C LEU A 127 0.60 4.00 24.20
N VAL A 128 0.22 3.10 25.12
CA VAL A 128 -0.02 3.46 26.52
C VAL A 128 1.25 4.02 27.17
N ASP A 129 2.39 3.35 26.97
CA ASP A 129 3.69 3.80 27.50
C ASP A 129 4.08 5.17 26.96
N TYR A 130 3.91 5.40 25.64
CA TYR A 130 4.13 6.70 25.04
C TYR A 130 3.23 7.78 25.65
N ASN A 131 1.93 7.52 25.79
CA ASN A 131 0.98 8.49 26.32
C ASN A 131 1.23 8.80 27.80
N ASN A 132 1.64 7.80 28.59
CA ASN A 132 2.04 7.98 29.99
C ASN A 132 3.30 8.82 30.13
N ALA A 133 4.27 8.66 29.22
CA ALA A 133 5.46 9.49 29.16
C ALA A 133 5.18 10.93 28.65
N HIS A 134 4.07 11.12 27.92
CA HIS A 134 3.66 12.40 27.34
C HIS A 134 2.23 12.80 27.75
N PRO A 135 1.96 13.03 29.05
CA PRO A 135 0.60 13.21 29.57
C PRO A 135 -0.14 14.44 28.98
N ASN A 136 0.61 15.46 28.54
CA ASN A 136 0.06 16.67 27.94
C ASN A 136 0.05 16.65 26.39
N ALA A 137 0.60 15.59 25.78
CA ALA A 137 0.75 15.45 24.34
C ALA A 137 0.59 13.98 23.92
N PRO A 138 -0.58 13.35 24.18
CA PRO A 138 -0.83 11.99 23.75
C PRO A 138 -0.74 11.89 22.23
N LEU A 139 -0.37 10.72 21.73
CA LEU A 139 -0.20 10.49 20.31
C LEU A 139 -1.54 10.62 19.58
N ARG A 140 -1.54 11.47 18.56
CA ARG A 140 -2.71 11.77 17.73
C ARG A 140 -2.38 11.46 16.27
N ASP A 141 -3.40 11.18 15.48
CA ASP A 141 -3.24 11.04 14.05
C ASP A 141 -3.09 12.40 13.33
N GLU A 142 -2.91 12.36 12.01
CA GLU A 142 -2.77 13.55 11.18
C GLU A 142 -3.98 14.50 11.20
N ASP A 143 -5.16 14.01 11.61
CA ASP A 143 -6.39 14.80 11.74
C ASP A 143 -6.57 15.37 13.17
N GLY A 144 -5.66 15.02 14.09
CA GLY A 144 -5.71 15.43 15.49
C GLY A 144 -6.56 14.52 16.39
N GLU A 145 -7.07 13.40 15.87
CA GLU A 145 -7.82 12.42 16.64
C GLU A 145 -6.87 11.57 17.50
N LEU A 146 -7.34 11.13 18.67
CA LEU A 146 -6.53 10.27 19.54
C LEU A 146 -6.29 8.93 18.86
N MET A 147 -5.03 8.50 18.82
CA MET A 147 -4.70 7.17 18.32
C MET A 147 -5.18 6.11 19.32
N LEU A 148 -5.79 5.04 18.80
CA LEU A 148 -6.29 3.90 19.56
C LEU A 148 -6.10 2.61 18.77
N PHE A 149 -5.82 1.52 19.48
CA PHE A 149 -5.87 0.15 18.99
C PHE A 149 -7.05 -0.58 19.68
N PRO A 150 -7.89 -1.33 18.94
CA PRO A 150 -9.01 -2.09 19.49
C PRO A 150 -8.64 -3.17 20.50
#